data_AF-A0AAU5NTJ8-F1
#
_entry.id   AF-A0AAU5NTJ8-F1
#
_cell.length_a   1.000
_cell.length_b   1.000
_cell.length_c   1.000
_cell.angle_alpha   90.00
_cell.angle_beta   90.00
_cell.angle_gamma   90.00
#
_symmetry.space_group_name_H-M   'P 1'
#
loop_
_entity.id
_entity.type
_entity.pdbx_description
1 polymer ?
#
loop_
_entity_poly.entity_id
_entity_poly.type
_entity_poly.pdbx_seq_one_letter_code
_entity_poly.pdbx_strand_id
1 'polypeptide(L)'
;MPDDLPPDLDRLHTLRTWHAMWLERIDRQIAYVRKRQAEEERGRRNRPKPPDWVVELSRATSGPLQVHDGACGMKGKRHRAVSRDEARRLLTADAVPACPVCQPDTQLRIIGGLAPGESAPAPPRTTVPSRPLSR
;
A
#
# COMPACT_ATOMS: atom_id res chain seq x y z
N MET A 1 -35.87 -23.09 -31.37
CA MET A 1 -35.78 -21.62 -31.38
C MET A 1 -35.62 -21.20 -32.82
N PRO A 2 -36.44 -20.29 -33.37
CA PRO A 2 -36.06 -19.64 -34.62
C PRO A 2 -34.68 -19.02 -34.39
N ASP A 3 -33.75 -19.28 -35.30
CA ASP A 3 -32.40 -18.72 -35.24
C ASP A 3 -32.51 -17.19 -35.23
N ASP A 4 -31.90 -16.50 -34.26
CA ASP A 4 -31.86 -15.02 -34.21
C ASP A 4 -30.96 -14.43 -35.31
N LEU A 5 -30.62 -15.25 -36.32
CA LEU A 5 -29.72 -14.96 -37.40
C LEU A 5 -30.50 -14.75 -38.71
N PRO A 6 -30.04 -13.83 -39.56
CA PRO A 6 -30.63 -13.64 -40.87
C PRO A 6 -30.50 -14.91 -41.74
N PRO A 7 -31.48 -15.21 -42.60
CA PRO A 7 -31.48 -16.44 -43.40
C PRO A 7 -30.55 -16.39 -44.63
N ASP A 8 -30.05 -15.22 -45.01
CA ASP A 8 -29.22 -15.04 -46.21
C ASP A 8 -27.72 -15.19 -45.91
N LEU A 9 -27.02 -15.88 -46.82
CA LEU A 9 -25.61 -16.26 -46.66
C LEU A 9 -24.68 -15.05 -46.57
N ASP A 10 -24.96 -13.99 -47.32
CA ASP A 10 -24.12 -12.79 -47.37
C ASP A 10 -24.12 -12.03 -46.04
N ARG A 11 -25.30 -11.87 -45.40
CA ARG A 11 -25.36 -11.30 -44.04
C ARG A 11 -24.68 -12.19 -43.02
N LEU A 12 -24.82 -13.51 -43.10
CA LEU A 12 -24.11 -14.43 -42.20
C LEU A 12 -22.58 -14.31 -42.33
N HIS A 13 -22.06 -14.21 -43.55
CA HIS A 13 -20.62 -14.00 -43.78
C HIS A 13 -20.14 -12.64 -43.24
N THR A 14 -20.95 -11.60 -43.42
CA THR A 14 -20.66 -10.27 -42.87
C THR A 14 -20.60 -10.31 -41.35
N LEU A 15 -21.62 -10.90 -40.70
CA LEU A 15 -21.65 -11.06 -39.25
C LEU A 15 -20.46 -11.87 -38.75
N ARG A 16 -20.11 -12.98 -39.40
CA ARG A 16 -18.95 -13.80 -39.03
C ARG A 16 -17.66 -12.99 -39.06
N THR A 17 -17.44 -12.21 -40.12
CA THR A 17 -16.22 -11.40 -40.29
C THR A 17 -16.15 -10.30 -39.24
N TRP A 18 -17.27 -9.62 -39.02
CA TRP A 18 -17.37 -8.57 -38.00
C TRP A 18 -17.13 -9.12 -36.59
N HIS A 19 -17.77 -10.24 -36.23
CA HIS A 19 -17.57 -10.87 -34.92
C HIS A 19 -16.14 -11.35 -34.73
N ALA A 20 -15.51 -11.95 -35.75
CA ALA A 20 -14.10 -12.36 -35.68
C ALA A 20 -13.18 -11.18 -35.37
N MET A 21 -13.35 -10.05 -36.07
CA MET A 21 -12.60 -8.82 -35.82
C MET A 21 -12.81 -8.30 -34.37
N TRP A 22 -14.05 -8.33 -33.88
CA TRP A 22 -14.35 -7.88 -32.52
C TRP A 22 -13.79 -8.82 -31.46
N LEU A 23 -13.88 -10.12 -31.64
CA LEU A 23 -13.28 -11.12 -30.75
C LEU A 23 -11.77 -10.90 -30.65
N GLU A 24 -11.09 -10.72 -31.79
CA GLU A 24 -9.65 -10.44 -31.79
C GLU A 24 -9.31 -9.14 -31.02
N ARG A 25 -10.13 -8.09 -31.16
CA ARG A 25 -9.96 -6.84 -30.41
C ARG A 25 -10.17 -7.04 -28.91
N ILE A 26 -11.19 -7.79 -28.52
CA ILE A 26 -11.49 -8.12 -27.12
C ILE A 26 -10.36 -8.94 -26.51
N ASP A 27 -9.88 -9.96 -27.22
CA ASP A 27 -8.79 -10.82 -26.76
C ASP A 27 -7.49 -10.03 -26.54
N ARG A 28 -7.16 -9.11 -27.45
CA ARG A 28 -6.02 -8.18 -27.26
C ARG A 28 -6.18 -7.33 -26.01
N GLN A 29 -7.38 -6.82 -25.74
CA GLN A 29 -7.64 -6.02 -24.55
C GLN A 29 -7.56 -6.87 -23.26
N ILE A 30 -8.07 -8.10 -23.29
CA ILE A 30 -7.95 -9.05 -22.18
C ILE A 30 -6.47 -9.32 -21.89
N ALA A 31 -5.66 -9.57 -22.92
CA ALA A 31 -4.22 -9.82 -22.75
C ALA A 31 -3.50 -8.60 -22.13
N TYR A 32 -3.82 -7.40 -22.60
CA TYR A 32 -3.29 -6.15 -22.04
C TYR A 32 -3.66 -5.99 -20.56
N VAL A 33 -4.94 -6.14 -20.21
CA VAL A 33 -5.42 -6.01 -18.82
C VAL A 33 -4.79 -7.08 -17.93
N ARG A 34 -4.72 -8.34 -18.37
CA ARG A 34 -4.05 -9.43 -17.63
C ARG A 34 -2.59 -9.12 -17.36
N LYS A 35 -1.85 -8.59 -18.34
CA LYS A 35 -0.45 -8.18 -18.17
C LYS A 35 -0.34 -7.09 -17.09
N ARG A 36 -1.17 -6.05 -17.14
CA ARG A 36 -1.19 -4.97 -16.15
C ARG A 36 -1.50 -5.48 -14.74
N GLN A 37 -2.50 -6.34 -14.59
CA GLN A 37 -2.83 -6.95 -13.31
C GLN A 37 -1.68 -7.81 -12.76
N ALA A 38 -1.00 -8.56 -13.62
CA ALA A 38 0.17 -9.34 -13.22
C ALA A 38 1.35 -8.46 -12.80
N GLU A 39 1.59 -7.34 -13.48
CA GLU A 39 2.60 -6.35 -13.10
C GLU A 39 2.29 -5.71 -11.74
N GLU A 40 1.03 -5.33 -11.49
CA GLU A 40 0.58 -4.78 -10.21
C GLU A 40 0.71 -5.79 -9.07
N GLU A 41 0.32 -7.05 -9.30
CA GLU A 41 0.44 -8.12 -8.32
C GLU A 41 1.91 -8.44 -8.01
N ARG A 42 2.77 -8.50 -9.04
CA ARG A 42 4.22 -8.62 -8.85
C ARG A 42 4.76 -7.43 -8.07
N GLY A 43 4.32 -6.21 -8.40
CA GLY A 43 4.69 -4.99 -7.69
C GLY A 43 4.26 -4.98 -6.23
N ARG A 44 3.10 -5.56 -5.90
CA ARG A 44 2.64 -5.74 -4.51
C ARG A 44 3.48 -6.78 -3.76
N ARG A 45 3.70 -7.96 -4.35
CA ARG A 45 4.48 -9.05 -3.74
C ARG A 45 5.94 -8.69 -3.53
N ASN A 46 6.53 -8.01 -4.50
CA ASN A 46 7.95 -7.66 -4.49
C ASN A 46 8.20 -6.25 -3.93
N ARG A 47 7.18 -5.57 -3.39
CA ARG A 47 7.37 -4.25 -2.78
C ARG A 47 8.33 -4.40 -1.60
N PRO A 48 9.47 -3.70 -1.59
CA PRO A 48 10.34 -3.70 -0.42
C PRO A 48 9.53 -3.25 0.80
N LYS A 49 9.81 -3.85 1.97
CA LYS A 49 9.28 -3.33 3.23
C LYS A 49 9.59 -1.83 3.27
N PRO A 50 8.61 -0.96 3.57
CA PRO A 50 8.91 0.45 3.75
C PRO A 50 10.04 0.59 4.80
N PRO A 51 10.99 1.52 4.58
CA PRO A 51 12.07 1.73 5.53
C PRO A 51 11.47 2.07 6.90
N ASP A 52 12.08 1.62 7.99
CA ASP A 52 11.56 1.92 9.33
C ASP A 52 11.68 3.43 9.64
N TRP A 53 12.68 4.11 9.06
CA TRP A 53 12.95 5.53 9.30
C TRP A 53 13.24 6.27 7.99
N VAL A 54 12.77 7.52 7.94
CA VAL A 54 13.06 8.42 6.81
C VAL A 54 13.43 9.81 7.32
N VAL A 55 14.28 10.50 6.56
CA VAL A 55 14.56 11.92 6.73
C VAL A 55 13.90 12.69 5.60
N GLU A 56 13.03 13.64 5.94
CA GLU A 56 12.48 14.62 5.00
C GLU A 56 13.57 15.62 4.62
N LEU A 57 13.60 16.01 3.35
CA LEU A 57 14.60 16.92 2.80
C LEU A 57 13.95 18.24 2.42
N SER A 58 14.56 19.35 2.88
CA SER A 58 14.14 20.69 2.53
C SER A 58 14.24 20.92 1.02
N ARG A 59 13.21 21.54 0.45
CA ARG A 59 13.22 21.92 -0.97
C ARG A 59 14.15 23.11 -1.26
N ALA A 60 14.38 23.96 -0.25
CA ALA A 60 15.21 25.17 -0.36
C ALA A 60 16.70 24.86 -0.19
N THR A 61 17.06 24.02 0.77
CA THR A 61 18.47 23.77 1.14
C THR A 61 18.96 22.38 0.74
N SER A 62 18.07 21.49 0.30
CA SER A 62 18.35 20.05 0.08
C SER A 62 18.87 19.29 1.31
N GLY A 63 18.94 19.94 2.48
CA GLY A 63 19.37 19.34 3.74
C GLY A 63 18.25 18.66 4.52
N PRO A 64 18.58 17.90 5.58
CA PRO A 64 17.62 17.31 6.50
C PRO A 64 16.68 18.35 7.10
N LEU A 65 15.37 18.10 7.00
CA LEU A 65 14.33 18.97 7.53
C LEU A 65 13.69 18.38 8.78
N GLN A 66 13.31 17.10 8.75
CA GLN A 66 12.62 16.42 9.85
C GLN A 66 12.80 14.91 9.73
N VAL A 67 12.93 14.21 10.86
CA VAL A 67 12.95 12.74 10.91
C VAL A 67 11.54 12.21 11.13
N HIS A 68 11.19 11.12 10.45
CA HIS A 68 9.90 10.43 10.60
C HIS A 68 10.09 8.92 10.70
N ASP A 69 9.10 8.25 11.27
CA ASP A 69 8.82 6.84 10.97
C ASP A 69 8.48 6.70 9.47
N GLY A 70 8.94 5.64 8.83
CA GLY A 70 8.78 5.50 7.38
C GLY A 70 7.35 5.27 6.91
N ALA A 71 6.44 4.83 7.77
CA ALA A 71 5.02 4.73 7.49
C ALA A 71 4.24 6.03 7.77
N CYS A 72 4.88 7.07 8.33
CA CYS A 72 4.23 8.35 8.64
C CYS A 72 3.61 8.99 7.38
N GLY A 73 2.31 9.31 7.44
CA GLY A 73 1.55 9.93 6.35
C GLY A 73 1.82 11.43 6.17
N MET A 74 2.44 12.07 7.16
CA MET A 74 2.75 13.51 7.16
C MET A 74 4.14 13.84 6.60
N LYS A 75 4.93 12.83 6.21
CA LYS A 75 6.24 13.06 5.59
C LYS A 75 6.10 13.74 4.23
N GLY A 76 6.99 14.69 3.95
CA GLY A 76 7.08 15.35 2.67
C GLY A 76 7.42 14.41 1.50
N LYS A 77 7.13 14.87 0.28
CA LYS A 77 7.41 14.11 -0.96
C LYS A 77 8.89 13.83 -1.17
N ARG A 78 9.77 14.72 -0.72
CA ARG A 78 11.22 14.55 -0.78
C ARG A 78 11.71 13.98 0.54
N HIS A 79 12.00 12.68 0.56
CA HIS A 79 12.58 12.02 1.71
C HIS A 79 13.56 10.94 1.27
N ARG A 80 14.44 10.54 2.19
CA ARG A 80 15.39 9.46 2.01
C ARG A 80 15.21 8.44 3.14
N ALA A 81 15.32 7.16 2.81
CA ALA A 81 15.43 6.09 3.80
C ALA A 81 16.75 6.20 4.57
N VAL A 82 16.69 6.07 5.90
CA VAL A 82 17.86 6.11 6.78
C VAL A 82 17.85 4.91 7.70
N SER A 83 19.03 4.47 8.14
CA SER A 83 19.12 3.40 9.14
C SER A 83 18.65 3.91 10.51
N ARG A 84 18.39 2.97 11.44
CA ARG A 84 18.07 3.31 12.83
C ARG A 84 19.16 4.18 13.47
N ASP A 85 20.43 3.84 13.24
CA ASP A 85 21.56 4.57 13.82
C ASP A 85 21.74 5.95 13.17
N GLU A 86 21.51 6.05 11.86
CA GLU A 86 21.51 7.34 11.16
C GLU A 86 20.36 8.23 11.65
N ALA A 87 19.16 7.69 11.84
CA ALA A 87 18.03 8.42 12.44
C ALA A 87 18.36 8.93 13.85
N ARG A 88 18.99 8.09 14.69
CA ARG A 88 19.45 8.50 16.03
C ARG A 88 20.46 9.64 15.94
N ARG A 89 21.48 9.52 15.08
CA ARG A 89 22.48 10.58 14.88
C ARG A 89 21.86 11.89 14.40
N LEU A 90 20.93 11.84 13.44
CA LEU A 90 20.23 13.02 12.95
C LEU A 90 19.48 13.74 14.07
N LEU A 91 18.81 12.99 14.95
CA LEU A 91 18.04 13.54 16.06
C LEU A 91 18.93 14.08 17.20
N THR A 92 20.07 13.45 17.47
CA THR A 92 20.91 13.82 18.63
C THR A 92 22.10 14.71 18.29
N ALA A 93 22.82 14.41 17.21
CA ALA A 93 24.06 15.10 16.83
C ALA A 93 23.79 16.25 15.87
N ASP A 94 22.95 16.03 14.85
CA ASP A 94 22.66 17.03 13.83
C ASP A 94 21.46 17.92 14.21
N ALA A 95 20.84 17.67 15.37
CA ALA A 95 19.69 18.40 15.92
C ALA A 95 18.52 18.56 14.94
N VAL A 96 18.34 17.59 14.03
CA VAL A 96 17.20 17.56 13.11
C VAL A 96 15.95 17.27 13.93
N PRO A 97 14.86 18.03 13.77
CA PRO A 97 13.67 17.85 14.58
C PRO A 97 13.00 16.50 14.30
N ALA A 98 12.43 15.91 15.35
CA ALA A 98 11.53 14.77 15.23
C ALA A 98 10.14 15.22 14.76
N CYS A 99 9.49 14.42 13.93
CA CYS A 99 8.09 14.67 13.58
C CYS A 99 7.19 14.51 14.82
N PRO A 100 6.41 15.54 15.21
CA PRO A 100 5.59 15.47 16.42
C PRO A 100 4.42 14.49 16.29
N VAL A 101 4.04 14.11 15.06
CA VAL A 101 2.92 13.19 14.81
C VAL A 101 3.31 11.74 15.01
N CYS A 102 4.48 11.32 14.51
CA CYS A 102 4.93 9.94 14.65
C CYS A 102 5.98 9.74 15.77
N GLN A 103 6.51 10.82 16.35
CA GLN A 103 7.42 10.81 17.51
C GLN A 103 8.57 9.78 17.39
N PRO A 104 9.38 9.86 16.32
CA PRO A 104 10.44 8.88 16.07
C PRO A 104 11.52 8.88 17.17
N ASP A 105 11.76 10.00 17.82
CA ASP A 105 12.62 10.16 18.99
C ASP A 105 12.17 9.30 20.19
N THR A 106 10.87 9.25 20.45
CA THR A 106 10.27 8.42 21.50
C THR A 106 10.35 6.95 21.13
N GLN A 107 10.02 6.60 19.88
CA GLN A 107 10.13 5.22 19.39
C GLN A 107 11.59 4.72 19.40
N LEU A 108 12.54 5.61 19.12
CA LEU A 108 13.97 5.34 19.22
C LEU A 108 14.50 5.40 20.66
N ARG A 109 13.66 5.72 21.65
CA ARG A 109 14.00 5.85 23.08
C ARG A 109 15.15 6.84 23.31
N ILE A 110 15.12 7.96 22.59
CA ILE A 110 16.05 9.08 22.76
C ILE A 110 15.52 10.00 23.87
N ILE A 111 14.20 10.24 23.86
CA ILE A 111 13.49 10.98 24.90
C ILE A 111 12.67 9.98 25.72
N GLY A 112 12.77 10.05 27.04
CA GLY A 112 12.05 9.17 27.97
C GLY A 112 12.74 7.83 28.17
N GLY A 113 13.71 7.78 29.09
CA GLY A 113 14.28 6.55 29.63
C GLY A 113 13.33 5.82 30.58
N LEU A 114 12.13 5.45 30.10
CA LEU A 114 11.29 4.46 30.80
C LEU A 114 11.07 3.28 29.85
N ALA A 115 11.66 2.14 30.21
CA ALA A 115 11.39 0.86 29.56
C ALA A 115 9.87 0.62 29.51
N PRO A 116 9.30 0.03 28.43
CA PRO A 116 7.95 -0.49 28.53
C PRO A 116 8.00 -1.65 29.52
N GLY A 117 7.40 -1.42 30.70
CA GLY A 117 6.94 -2.49 31.56
C GLY A 117 6.06 -3.46 30.77
N GLU A 118 6.12 -4.71 31.19
CA GLU A 118 5.31 -5.84 30.77
C GLU A 118 4.01 -5.48 30.05
N SER A 119 3.84 -6.13 28.90
CA SER A 119 2.54 -6.30 28.26
C SER A 119 1.56 -6.83 29.31
N ALA A 120 0.64 -5.99 29.77
CA ALA A 120 -0.48 -6.46 30.58
C ALA A 120 -1.25 -7.53 29.77
N PRO A 121 -1.53 -8.72 30.34
CA PRO A 121 -2.26 -9.75 29.61
C PRO A 121 -3.66 -9.24 29.28
N ALA A 122 -4.11 -9.55 28.06
CA ALA A 122 -5.43 -9.19 27.56
C ALA A 122 -6.54 -9.63 28.54
N PRO A 123 -7.57 -8.80 28.77
CA PRO A 123 -8.68 -9.19 29.66
C PRO A 123 -9.42 -10.42 29.06
N PRO A 124 -9.90 -11.35 29.90
CA PRO A 124 -10.60 -12.53 29.41
C PRO A 124 -11.88 -12.11 28.67
N ARG A 125 -12.07 -12.67 27.48
CA ARG A 125 -13.28 -12.47 26.68
C ARG A 125 -14.46 -13.07 27.42
N THR A 126 -15.36 -12.24 27.92
CA THR A 126 -16.65 -12.65 28.45
C THR A 126 -17.50 -13.21 27.30
N THR A 127 -17.69 -14.52 27.26
CA THR A 127 -18.67 -15.17 26.40
C THR A 127 -20.07 -14.84 26.91
N VAL A 128 -20.83 -14.07 26.14
CA VAL A 128 -22.27 -13.87 26.37
C VAL A 128 -23.01 -15.13 25.92
N PRO A 129 -23.82 -15.78 26.79
CA PRO A 129 -24.58 -16.96 26.38
C PRO A 129 -25.73 -16.58 25.43
N SER A 130 -25.82 -17.31 24.33
CA SER A 130 -26.90 -17.20 23.34
C SER A 130 -28.23 -17.63 23.96
N ARG A 131 -29.20 -16.72 23.96
CA ARG A 131 -30.58 -16.96 24.40
C ARG A 131 -31.32 -17.78 23.33
N PRO A 132 -32.01 -18.87 23.66
CA PRO A 132 -32.75 -19.65 22.67
C PRO A 132 -34.01 -18.91 22.22
N LEU A 133 -34.31 -18.98 20.92
CA LEU A 133 -35.58 -18.56 20.34
C LEU A 133 -36.63 -19.64 20.67
N SER A 134 -37.60 -19.28 21.50
CA SER A 134 -38.81 -20.11 21.69
C SER A 134 -39.74 -19.97 20.50
N ARG A 135 -40.31 -21.12 20.12
CA ARG A 135 -41.18 -21.41 18.97
C ARG A 135 -42.62 -20.97 19.18
#